data_AF-A0A5A9YTL2-F1
#
_entry.id   AF-A0A5A9YTL2-F1
#
_cell.length_a   1.000
_cell.length_b   1.000
_cell.length_c   1.000
_cell.angle_alpha   90.00
_cell.angle_beta   90.00
_cell.angle_gamma   90.00
#
_symmetry.space_group_name_H-M   'P 1'
#
loop_
_entity.id
_entity.type
_entity.pdbx_description
1 polymer ?
#
loop_
_entity_poly.entity_id
_entity_poly.type
_entity_poly.pdbx_seq_one_letter_code
_entity_poly.pdbx_strand_id
1 'polypeptide(L)'
;FILGHIRKRHPEDWPEVRKGLERAFRDYADYGFCLSLGEWQRDVNAVGVALHHESHGLLAFNCGGPSFHLKREKLEDDIGPRLLHMVHNIEAATR
;
A
#
# COMPACT_ATOMS: atom_id res chain seq x y z
N PHE A 1 -14.59 11.58 -5.02
CA PHE A 1 -15.66 10.76 -4.43
C PHE A 1 -15.20 9.98 -3.18
N ILE A 2 -14.20 9.09 -3.27
CA ILE A 2 -13.75 8.23 -2.14
C ILE A 2 -13.16 9.01 -0.95
N LEU A 3 -12.23 9.95 -1.19
CA LEU A 3 -11.62 10.75 -0.11
C LEU A 3 -12.66 11.51 0.74
N GLY A 4 -13.74 11.96 0.10
CA GLY A 4 -14.85 12.61 0.81
C GLY A 4 -15.61 11.66 1.74
N HIS A 5 -15.73 10.38 1.39
CA HIS A 5 -16.35 9.37 2.25
C HIS A 5 -15.45 8.99 3.43
N ILE A 6 -14.13 8.86 3.19
CA ILE A 6 -13.16 8.62 4.26
C ILE A 6 -13.21 9.75 5.28
N ARG A 7 -13.16 11.02 4.82
CA ARG A 7 -13.28 12.20 5.70
C ARG A 7 -14.58 12.20 6.51
N LYS A 8 -15.72 11.85 5.89
CA LYS A 8 -17.01 11.78 6.60
C LYS A 8 -17.03 10.70 7.68
N ARG A 9 -16.32 9.59 7.46
CA ARG A 9 -16.26 8.46 8.40
C ARG A 9 -15.24 8.69 9.53
N HIS A 10 -14.19 9.45 9.27
CA HIS A 10 -13.11 9.75 10.22
C HIS A 10 -12.94 11.27 10.38
N PRO A 11 -13.96 12.01 10.83
CA PRO A 11 -13.87 13.48 10.89
C PRO A 11 -12.82 13.97 11.89
N GLU A 12 -12.66 13.27 13.02
CA GLU A 12 -11.71 13.63 14.09
C GLU A 12 -10.26 13.33 13.67
N ASP A 13 -10.01 12.15 13.11
CA ASP A 13 -8.67 11.70 12.69
C ASP A 13 -8.29 12.14 11.27
N TRP A 14 -9.15 12.93 10.60
CA TRP A 14 -8.98 13.28 9.18
C TRP A 14 -7.61 13.88 8.85
N PRO A 15 -7.02 14.80 9.64
CA PRO A 15 -5.70 15.33 9.34
C PRO A 15 -4.61 14.25 9.24
N GLU A 16 -4.62 13.28 10.16
CA GLU A 16 -3.65 12.18 10.18
C GLU A 16 -3.91 11.19 9.05
N VAL A 17 -5.17 10.83 8.80
CA VAL A 17 -5.55 9.99 7.65
C VAL A 17 -5.12 10.63 6.33
N ARG A 18 -5.35 11.94 6.17
CA ARG A 18 -4.96 12.67 4.95
C ARG A 18 -3.44 12.66 4.77
N LYS A 19 -2.68 12.88 5.85
CA LYS A 19 -1.21 12.83 5.84
C LYS A 19 -0.68 11.44 5.46
N GLY A 20 -1.32 10.37 5.98
CA GLY A 20 -1.04 8.99 5.61
C GLY A 20 -1.25 8.73 4.13
N LEU A 21 -2.41 9.13 3.59
CA LEU A 21 -2.75 9.00 2.17
C LEU A 21 -1.81 9.80 1.28
N GLU A 22 -1.51 11.06 1.61
CA GLU A 22 -0.58 11.90 0.86
C GLU A 22 0.83 11.29 0.78
N ARG A 23 1.28 10.64 1.87
CA ARG A 23 2.54 9.91 1.86
C ARG A 23 2.47 8.68 0.97
N ALA A 24 1.43 7.85 1.11
CA ALA A 24 1.25 6.67 0.27
C ALA A 24 1.18 7.01 -1.23
N PHE A 25 0.56 8.15 -1.60
CA PHE A 25 0.55 8.62 -2.99
C PHE A 25 1.94 8.99 -3.51
N ARG A 26 2.79 9.60 -2.67
CA ARG A 26 4.19 9.87 -3.02
C ARG A 26 4.99 8.59 -3.13
N ASP A 27 4.88 7.69 -2.14
CA ASP A 27 5.57 6.40 -2.15
C ASP A 27 5.23 5.61 -3.41
N TYR A 28 3.95 5.58 -3.82
CA TYR A 28 3.54 4.92 -5.05
C TYR A 28 4.13 5.58 -6.30
N ALA A 29 4.16 6.91 -6.37
CA ALA A 29 4.71 7.64 -7.50
C ALA A 29 6.23 7.45 -7.63
N ASP A 30 6.94 7.38 -6.49
CA ASP A 30 8.40 7.30 -6.45
C ASP A 30 8.91 5.85 -6.57
N TYR A 31 8.21 4.88 -5.98
CA TYR A 31 8.68 3.50 -5.83
C TYR A 31 7.79 2.43 -6.48
N GLY A 32 6.56 2.77 -6.88
CA GLY A 32 5.58 1.81 -7.42
C GLY A 32 4.84 0.99 -6.35
N PHE A 33 5.03 1.29 -5.06
CA PHE A 33 4.32 0.63 -3.95
C PHE A 33 4.00 1.61 -2.82
N CYS A 34 3.01 1.27 -1.99
CA CYS A 34 2.63 2.02 -0.81
C CYS A 34 3.05 1.28 0.47
N LEU A 35 3.43 2.02 1.51
CA LEU A 35 3.67 1.47 2.84
C LEU A 35 2.53 1.81 3.79
N SER A 36 2.22 0.87 4.69
CA SER A 36 1.39 1.11 5.87
C SER A 36 2.16 0.65 7.11
N LEU A 37 2.53 1.58 7.97
CA LEU A 37 3.40 1.31 9.12
C LEU A 37 2.66 1.59 10.42
N GLY A 38 1.99 0.57 10.97
CA GLY A 38 1.20 0.71 12.20
C GLY A 38 -0.09 1.52 12.03
N GLU A 39 -0.46 1.90 10.81
CA GLU A 39 -1.57 2.84 10.56
C GLU A 39 -2.95 2.19 10.62
N TRP A 40 -3.04 0.91 10.28
CA TRP A 40 -4.29 0.14 10.43
C TRP A 40 -4.38 -0.49 11.81
N GLN A 41 -3.34 -1.22 12.21
CA GLN A 41 -3.15 -1.73 13.56
C GLN A 41 -1.72 -1.42 13.96
N ARG A 42 -1.54 -0.87 15.17
CA ARG A 42 -0.25 -0.38 15.67
C ARG A 42 0.91 -1.37 15.51
N ASP A 43 0.62 -2.66 15.66
CA ASP A 43 1.64 -3.73 15.64
C ASP A 43 1.74 -4.45 14.28
N VAL A 44 1.15 -3.87 13.22
CA VAL A 44 1.16 -4.44 11.87
C VAL A 44 1.77 -3.44 10.89
N ASN A 45 2.77 -3.92 10.15
CA ASN A 45 3.31 -3.21 9.01
C ASN A 45 3.00 -4.00 7.73
N ALA A 46 2.79 -3.29 6.63
CA ALA A 46 2.52 -3.88 5.33
C ALA A 46 3.04 -3.00 4.18
N VAL A 47 3.24 -3.64 3.03
CA VAL A 47 3.47 -2.99 1.73
C VAL A 47 2.39 -3.44 0.75
N GLY A 48 1.98 -2.55 -0.15
CA GLY A 48 0.94 -2.81 -1.14
C GLY A 48 1.33 -2.34 -2.55
N VAL A 49 0.99 -3.15 -3.56
CA VAL A 49 1.19 -2.87 -4.99
C VAL A 49 -0.14 -3.03 -5.71
N ALA A 50 -0.42 -2.14 -6.66
CA ALA A 50 -1.62 -2.20 -7.48
C ALA A 50 -1.32 -2.78 -8.88
N LEU A 51 -2.29 -3.50 -9.45
CA LEU A 51 -2.26 -4.02 -10.82
C LEU A 51 -3.57 -3.64 -11.51
N HIS A 52 -3.49 -3.05 -12.70
CA HIS A 52 -4.67 -2.85 -13.53
C HIS A 52 -4.82 -4.04 -14.50
N HIS A 53 -5.75 -4.94 -14.20
CA HIS A 53 -6.06 -6.11 -15.01
C HIS A 53 -7.21 -5.82 -15.98
N GLU A 54 -7.12 -6.27 -17.23
CA GLU A 54 -8.11 -5.94 -18.27
C GLU A 54 -9.53 -6.43 -17.94
N SER A 55 -9.66 -7.67 -17.45
CA SER A 55 -10.98 -8.25 -17.12
C SER A 55 -11.45 -8.04 -15.68
N HIS A 56 -10.54 -7.73 -14.75
CA HIS A 56 -10.83 -7.68 -13.31
C HIS A 56 -10.71 -6.26 -12.73
N GLY A 57 -10.29 -5.29 -13.54
CA GLY A 57 -10.06 -3.93 -13.12
C GLY A 57 -8.85 -3.83 -12.18
N LEU A 58 -8.94 -2.94 -11.20
CA LEU A 58 -7.85 -2.69 -10.26
C LEU A 58 -7.78 -3.79 -9.19
N LEU A 59 -6.68 -4.53 -9.18
CA LEU A 59 -6.31 -5.49 -8.16
C LEU A 59 -5.26 -4.88 -7.23
N ALA A 60 -5.29 -5.25 -5.95
CA ALA A 60 -4.31 -4.84 -4.96
C ALA A 60 -3.69 -6.06 -4.30
N PHE A 61 -2.37 -6.12 -4.30
CA PHE A 61 -1.57 -7.15 -3.65
C PHE A 61 -0.90 -6.53 -2.44
N ASN A 62 -0.86 -7.25 -1.31
CA ASN A 62 -0.14 -6.80 -0.14
C ASN A 62 0.72 -7.92 0.47
N CYS A 63 1.72 -7.50 1.22
CA CYS A 63 2.48 -8.36 2.12
C CYS A 63 2.61 -7.63 3.45
N GLY A 64 2.15 -8.26 4.53
CA GLY A 64 2.13 -7.64 5.85
C GLY A 64 2.20 -8.65 6.98
N GLY A 65 2.47 -8.15 8.17
CA GLY A 65 2.75 -8.98 9.34
C GLY A 65 3.21 -8.15 10.54
N PRO A 66 3.68 -8.81 11.61
CA PRO A 66 4.05 -8.15 12.84
C PRO A 66 5.16 -7.11 12.62
N SER A 67 4.97 -5.91 13.14
CA SER A 67 5.86 -4.75 12.95
C SER A 67 7.29 -4.99 13.45
N PHE A 68 7.46 -5.84 14.46
CA PHE A 68 8.79 -6.23 14.96
C PHE A 68 9.58 -7.09 13.97
N HIS A 69 8.90 -7.82 13.08
CA HIS A 69 9.53 -8.66 12.05
C HIS A 69 9.63 -7.92 10.70
N LEU A 70 8.59 -7.18 10.33
CA LEU A 70 8.52 -6.39 9.11
C LEU A 70 8.75 -4.90 9.44
N LYS A 71 10.01 -4.55 9.74
CA LYS A 71 10.42 -3.15 9.93
C LYS A 71 10.33 -2.38 8.61
N ARG A 72 10.31 -1.05 8.70
CA ARG A 72 10.26 -0.14 7.53
C ARG A 72 11.32 -0.50 6.49
N GLU A 73 12.57 -0.62 6.92
CA GLU A 73 13.72 -0.84 6.03
C GLU A 73 13.58 -2.16 5.27
N LYS A 74 13.07 -3.20 5.94
CA LYS A 74 12.80 -4.50 5.30
C LYS A 74 11.68 -4.39 4.26
N LEU A 75 10.66 -3.57 4.51
CA LEU A 75 9.59 -3.35 3.53
C LEU A 75 10.06 -2.51 2.35
N GLU A 76 10.88 -1.49 2.58
CA GLU A 76 11.41 -0.59 1.55
C GLU A 76 12.47 -1.28 0.68
N ASP A 77 13.44 -1.96 1.29
CA ASP A 77 14.63 -2.46 0.59
C ASP A 77 14.49 -3.89 0.05
N ASP A 78 13.53 -4.68 0.56
CA ASP A 78 13.41 -6.11 0.23
C ASP A 78 11.99 -6.49 -0.21
N ILE A 79 10.99 -6.36 0.67
CA ILE A 79 9.64 -6.90 0.41
C ILE A 79 8.89 -6.09 -0.66
N GLY A 80 8.96 -4.77 -0.63
CA GLY A 80 8.32 -3.89 -1.61
C GLY A 80 8.81 -4.15 -3.04
N PRO A 81 10.13 -4.09 -3.31
CA PRO A 81 10.68 -4.40 -4.62
C PRO A 81 10.33 -5.81 -5.11
N ARG A 82 10.34 -6.81 -4.22
CA ARG A 82 9.94 -8.19 -4.56
C ARG A 82 8.47 -8.31 -4.88
N LEU A 83 7.60 -7.64 -4.13
CA LEU A 83 6.16 -7.64 -4.37
C LEU A 83 5.84 -6.97 -5.71
N LEU A 84 6.52 -5.85 -6.02
CA LEU A 84 6.38 -5.17 -7.30
C LEU A 84 6.80 -6.08 -8.46
N HIS A 85 7.96 -6.74 -8.35
CA HIS A 85 8.42 -7.71 -9.36
C HIS A 85 7.44 -8.89 -9.50
N MET A 86 6.91 -9.43 -8.40
CA MET A 86 5.89 -10.47 -8.45
C MET A 86 4.65 -10.01 -9.23
N VAL A 87 4.16 -8.79 -8.97
CA VAL A 87 3.00 -8.24 -9.68
C VAL A 87 3.29 -8.06 -11.17
N HIS A 88 4.47 -7.57 -11.55
CA HIS A 88 4.87 -7.50 -12.98
C HIS A 88 4.91 -8.87 -13.65
N ASN A 89 5.36 -9.92 -12.94
CA ASN A 89 5.37 -11.29 -13.47
C ASN A 89 3.95 -11.83 -13.64
N ILE A 90 3.04 -11.52 -12.71
CA ILE A 90 1.62 -11.87 -12.85
C ILE A 90 1.04 -11.14 -14.06
N GLU A 91 1.25 -9.82 -14.17
CA GLU A 91 0.77 -9.02 -15.30
C GLU A 91 1.23 -9.60 -16.63
N ALA A 92 2.51 -9.96 -16.76
CA ALA A 92 3.07 -10.53 -17.98
C ALA A 92 2.48 -11.92 -18.32
N ALA A 93 2.04 -12.69 -17.32
CA ALA A 93 1.46 -14.01 -17.52
C ALA A 93 -0.06 -14.00 -17.72
N THR A 94 -0.73 -12.90 -17.35
CA THR A 94 -2.19 -12.72 -17.47
C THR A 94 -2.60 -11.76 -18.59
N ARG A 95 -1.64 -11.22 -19.34
CA ARG A 95 -1.87 -10.55 -20.62
C ARG A 95 -2.18 -11.53 -21.75
#